data_AF-A0A2D5VHF3-F1
#
_entry.id   AF-A0A2D5VHF3-F1
#
_cell.length_a   1.000
_cell.length_b   1.000
_cell.length_c   1.000
_cell.angle_alpha   90.00
_cell.angle_beta   90.00
_cell.angle_gamma   90.00
#
_symmetry.space_group_name_H-M   'P 1'
#
loop_
_entity.id
_entity.type
_entity.pdbx_description
1 polymer ?
#
loop_
_entity_poly.entity_id
_entity_poly.type
_entity_poly.pdbx_seq_one_letter_code
_entity_poly.pdbx_strand_id
1 'polypeptide(L)'
;MQIFNRYADLLKSIQSQGYKSEALGLTPDRAPIICVKSGGEKKPAIFISAGSHSTEQAGVTAAVRLLDQLETEHQVYVIPSRDPMGMNGFSYVLSLSLGEEPRLAVAEDVESILRQHGEVLYEKDETLLVIIGEYGYSTHGLYGKLNRGEACLEPLLGRASSFLRALQE
;
A
#
# COMPACT_ATOMS: atom_id res chain seq x y z
N MET A 1 11.71 -19.33 1.58
CA MET A 1 10.72 -18.29 1.92
C MET A 1 10.75 -17.26 0.81
N GLN A 2 9.65 -17.05 0.09
CA GLN A 2 9.59 -16.08 -1.00
C GLN A 2 9.24 -14.71 -0.44
N ILE A 3 10.06 -13.70 -0.72
CA ILE A 3 9.75 -12.30 -0.43
C ILE A 3 9.13 -11.70 -1.69
N PHE A 4 8.03 -10.96 -1.53
CA PHE A 4 7.33 -10.32 -2.64
C PHE A 4 7.69 -8.83 -2.69
N ASN A 5 8.37 -8.42 -3.75
CA ASN A 5 8.77 -7.02 -3.95
C ASN A 5 7.76 -6.25 -4.82
N ARG A 6 7.01 -6.94 -5.68
CA ARG A 6 5.94 -6.36 -6.48
C ARG A 6 4.64 -7.10 -6.23
N TYR A 7 3.54 -6.37 -6.26
CA TYR A 7 2.20 -6.94 -6.06
C TYR A 7 1.86 -8.00 -7.11
N ALA A 8 2.34 -7.82 -8.35
CA ALA A 8 2.18 -8.81 -9.41
C ALA A 8 2.80 -10.18 -9.07
N ASP A 9 3.93 -10.20 -8.36
CA ASP A 9 4.59 -11.45 -7.94
C ASP A 9 3.76 -12.19 -6.90
N LEU A 10 3.12 -11.46 -5.98
CA LEU A 10 2.19 -12.00 -4.99
C LEU A 10 0.96 -12.62 -5.66
N LEU A 11 0.33 -11.89 -6.59
CA LEU A 11 -0.82 -12.40 -7.35
C LEU A 11 -0.47 -13.68 -8.11
N LYS A 12 0.67 -13.67 -8.82
CA LYS A 12 1.16 -14.82 -9.57
C LYS A 12 1.41 -16.02 -8.64
N SER A 13 2.00 -15.78 -7.47
CA SER A 13 2.24 -16.84 -6.48
C SER A 13 0.93 -17.47 -6.00
N ILE A 14 -0.06 -16.66 -5.60
CA ILE A 14 -1.37 -17.14 -5.14
C ILE A 14 -2.07 -17.95 -6.22
N GLN A 15 -2.06 -17.45 -7.47
CA GLN A 15 -2.64 -18.16 -8.60
C GLN A 15 -1.91 -19.48 -8.89
N SER A 16 -0.58 -19.48 -8.87
CA SER A 16 0.22 -20.68 -9.17
C SER A 16 0.04 -21.80 -8.14
N GLN A 17 -0.32 -21.44 -6.90
CA GLN A 17 -0.62 -22.38 -5.82
C GLN A 17 -2.07 -22.88 -5.86
N GLY A 18 -2.88 -22.45 -6.84
CA GLY A 18 -4.25 -22.93 -7.03
C GLY A 18 -5.27 -22.32 -6.07
N TYR A 19 -4.88 -21.32 -5.27
CA TYR A 19 -5.81 -20.63 -4.38
C TYR A 19 -6.85 -19.86 -5.17
N LYS A 20 -8.12 -20.01 -4.77
CA LYS A 20 -9.21 -19.16 -5.26
C LYS A 20 -9.21 -17.87 -4.47
N SER A 21 -9.05 -16.75 -5.17
CA SER A 21 -9.10 -15.41 -4.60
C SER A 21 -10.31 -14.64 -5.13
N GLU A 22 -10.89 -13.81 -4.28
CA GLU A 22 -11.93 -12.84 -4.61
C GLU A 22 -11.38 -11.42 -4.49
N ALA A 23 -11.72 -10.53 -5.43
CA ALA A 23 -11.39 -9.12 -5.31
C ALA A 23 -12.44 -8.41 -4.45
N LEU A 24 -12.01 -7.80 -3.35
CA LEU A 24 -12.87 -7.03 -2.44
C LEU A 24 -13.07 -5.58 -2.89
N GLY A 25 -12.22 -5.10 -3.79
CA GLY A 25 -12.19 -3.73 -4.26
C GLY A 25 -10.95 -3.48 -5.11
N LEU A 26 -10.80 -2.25 -5.56
CA LEU A 26 -9.65 -1.80 -6.35
C LEU A 26 -8.96 -0.65 -5.63
N THR A 27 -7.63 -0.63 -5.68
CA THR A 27 -6.80 0.54 -5.34
C THR A 27 -6.90 1.60 -6.45
N PRO A 28 -6.44 2.84 -6.20
CA PRO A 28 -6.39 3.91 -7.21
C PRO A 28 -5.75 3.52 -8.55
N ASP A 29 -4.65 2.75 -8.55
CA ASP A 29 -4.00 2.22 -9.77
C ASP A 29 -4.74 1.03 -10.38
N ARG A 30 -5.94 0.71 -9.88
CA ARG A 30 -6.79 -0.41 -10.26
C ARG A 30 -6.27 -1.80 -9.91
N ALA A 31 -5.21 -1.91 -9.09
CA ALA A 31 -4.83 -3.21 -8.57
C ALA A 31 -5.94 -3.76 -7.65
N PRO A 32 -6.28 -5.05 -7.74
CA PRO A 32 -7.29 -5.63 -6.88
C PRO A 32 -6.77 -5.75 -5.44
N ILE A 33 -7.63 -5.51 -4.45
CA ILE A 33 -7.40 -5.99 -3.09
C ILE A 33 -8.03 -7.38 -3.00
N ILE A 34 -7.21 -8.42 -2.84
CA ILE A 34 -7.69 -9.80 -2.87
C ILE A 34 -7.89 -10.39 -1.47
N CYS A 35 -8.89 -11.25 -1.37
CA CYS A 35 -9.14 -12.14 -0.24
C CYS A 35 -9.03 -13.58 -0.71
N VAL A 36 -8.38 -14.43 0.09
CA VAL A 36 -8.30 -15.86 -0.14
C VAL A 36 -9.02 -16.57 1.01
N LYS A 37 -9.96 -17.45 0.69
CA LYS A 37 -10.61 -18.34 1.67
C LYS A 37 -9.79 -19.63 1.80
N SER A 38 -9.49 -20.03 3.03
CA SER A 38 -8.84 -21.29 3.38
C SER A 38 -9.45 -21.91 4.66
N GLY A 39 -8.87 -23.00 5.17
CA GLY A 39 -9.36 -23.71 6.35
C GLY A 39 -10.59 -24.58 6.07
N GLY A 40 -11.41 -24.79 7.10
CA GLY A 40 -12.64 -25.57 7.04
C GLY A 40 -13.90 -24.72 6.88
N GLU A 41 -15.03 -25.22 7.37
CA GLU A 41 -16.36 -24.57 7.24
C GLU A 41 -16.99 -24.15 8.57
N LYS A 42 -16.30 -24.37 9.70
CA LYS A 42 -16.80 -24.05 11.03
C LYS A 42 -16.79 -22.53 11.28
N LYS A 43 -17.81 -22.07 12.02
CA LYS A 43 -17.94 -20.69 12.49
C LYS A 43 -17.60 -20.58 13.99
N PRO A 44 -17.17 -19.41 14.50
CA PRO A 44 -16.95 -18.15 13.76
C PRO A 44 -15.76 -18.23 12.81
N ALA A 45 -15.74 -17.39 11.78
CA ALA A 45 -14.62 -17.30 10.86
C ALA A 45 -13.43 -16.57 11.50
N ILE A 46 -12.22 -16.93 11.05
CA ILE A 46 -10.96 -16.27 11.39
C ILE A 46 -10.61 -15.33 10.24
N PHE A 47 -10.23 -14.10 10.58
CA PHE A 47 -9.78 -13.11 9.61
C PHE A 47 -8.31 -12.76 9.88
N ILE A 48 -7.49 -12.83 8.83
CA ILE A 48 -6.06 -12.52 8.87
C ILE A 48 -5.78 -11.48 7.78
N SER A 49 -5.09 -10.41 8.12
CA SER A 49 -4.65 -9.43 7.12
C SER A 49 -3.22 -8.99 7.36
N ALA A 50 -2.51 -8.69 6.28
CA ALA A 50 -1.13 -8.21 6.32
C ALA A 50 -0.91 -7.09 5.30
N GLY A 51 0.29 -6.50 5.32
CA GLY A 51 0.69 -5.49 4.34
C GLY A 51 -0.17 -4.23 4.38
N SER A 52 -0.54 -3.72 5.56
CA SER A 52 -1.05 -2.33 5.68
C SER A 52 0.03 -1.29 5.45
N HIS A 53 1.27 -1.75 5.48
CA HIS A 53 2.46 -0.98 5.55
C HIS A 53 3.36 -1.48 4.42
N SER A 54 3.57 -0.63 3.41
CA SER A 54 4.34 -0.88 2.19
C SER A 54 5.69 -1.59 2.38
N THR A 55 6.36 -1.35 3.51
CA THR A 55 7.70 -1.85 3.86
C THR A 55 7.68 -3.13 4.72
N GLU A 56 6.51 -3.73 4.96
CA GLU A 56 6.37 -4.91 5.84
C GLU A 56 6.15 -6.20 5.04
N GLN A 57 7.06 -6.50 4.09
CA GLN A 57 6.94 -7.66 3.19
C GLN A 57 7.00 -9.01 3.95
N ALA A 58 7.59 -9.02 5.15
CA ALA A 58 7.61 -10.20 6.02
C ALA A 58 6.19 -10.62 6.44
N GLY A 59 5.31 -9.66 6.74
CA GLY A 59 3.91 -9.93 7.10
C GLY A 59 3.12 -10.49 5.92
N VAL A 60 3.32 -9.93 4.72
CA VAL A 60 2.72 -10.42 3.47
C VAL A 60 3.15 -11.87 3.22
N THR A 61 4.44 -12.14 3.36
CA THR A 61 5.01 -13.48 3.21
C THR A 61 4.43 -14.48 4.21
N ALA A 62 4.32 -14.08 5.48
CA ALA A 62 3.73 -14.90 6.53
C ALA A 62 2.24 -15.20 6.23
N ALA A 63 1.48 -14.21 5.77
CA ALA A 63 0.07 -14.39 5.41
C ALA A 63 -0.11 -15.41 4.26
N VAL A 64 0.74 -15.35 3.23
CA VAL A 64 0.72 -16.36 2.15
C VAL A 64 1.09 -17.74 2.68
N ARG A 65 2.09 -17.83 3.56
CA ARG A 65 2.48 -19.10 4.19
C ARG A 65 1.36 -19.71 5.03
N LEU A 66 0.58 -18.89 5.72
CA LEU A 66 -0.56 -19.37 6.50
C LEU A 66 -1.65 -20.00 5.62
N LEU A 67 -1.77 -19.63 4.34
CA LEU A 67 -2.72 -20.27 3.43
C LEU A 67 -2.43 -21.76 3.22
N ASP A 68 -1.17 -22.16 3.30
CA ASP A 68 -0.72 -23.54 3.12
C ASP A 68 -0.64 -24.30 4.46
N GLN A 69 -0.17 -23.61 5.51
CA GLN A 69 0.23 -24.28 6.74
C GLN A 69 -0.81 -24.24 7.86
N LEU A 70 -1.81 -23.37 7.77
CA LEU A 70 -2.80 -23.24 8.83
C LEU A 70 -3.87 -24.32 8.70
N GLU A 71 -3.74 -25.38 9.49
CA GLU A 71 -4.76 -26.42 9.62
C GLU A 71 -5.78 -26.03 10.68
N THR A 72 -7.04 -25.85 10.28
CA THR A 72 -8.15 -25.56 11.21
C THR A 72 -9.50 -25.94 10.61
N GLU A 73 -10.44 -26.35 11.47
CA GLU A 73 -11.83 -26.58 11.07
C GLU A 73 -12.57 -25.27 10.75
N HIS A 74 -12.07 -24.14 11.23
CA HIS A 74 -12.70 -22.83 11.04
C HIS A 74 -12.49 -22.31 9.62
N GLN A 75 -13.48 -21.55 9.13
CA GLN A 75 -13.29 -20.75 7.93
C GLN A 75 -12.19 -19.72 8.20
N VAL A 76 -11.24 -19.57 7.26
CA VAL A 76 -10.19 -18.56 7.32
C VAL A 76 -10.29 -17.66 6.10
N TYR A 77 -10.24 -16.35 6.31
CA TYR A 77 -10.17 -15.34 5.26
C TYR A 77 -8.87 -14.56 5.40
N VAL A 78 -8.05 -14.59 4.35
CA VAL A 78 -6.73 -13.95 4.35
C VAL A 78 -6.69 -12.84 3.31
N ILE A 79 -6.37 -11.62 3.74
CA ILE A 79 -5.97 -10.52 2.85
C ILE A 79 -4.44 -10.38 2.94
N PRO A 80 -3.68 -10.92 1.97
CA PRO A 80 -2.23 -11.00 2.09
C PRO A 80 -1.55 -9.62 1.97
N SER A 81 -2.17 -8.68 1.25
CA SER A 81 -1.73 -7.28 1.21
C SER A 81 -2.94 -6.36 1.20
N ARG A 82 -3.01 -5.46 2.18
CA ARG A 82 -4.00 -4.38 2.26
C ARG A 82 -3.60 -3.14 1.48
N ASP A 83 -2.33 -3.02 1.11
CA ASP A 83 -1.76 -1.93 0.32
C ASP A 83 -1.02 -2.46 -0.93
N PRO A 84 -1.76 -2.93 -1.96
CA PRO A 84 -1.17 -3.37 -3.23
C PRO A 84 -0.23 -2.35 -3.88
N MET A 85 -0.61 -1.07 -3.87
CA MET A 85 0.15 0.01 -4.49
C MET A 85 1.45 0.28 -3.74
N GLY A 86 1.38 0.47 -2.42
CA GLY A 86 2.57 0.76 -1.62
C GLY A 86 3.53 -0.42 -1.57
N MET A 87 3.04 -1.65 -1.68
CA MET A 87 3.88 -2.85 -1.80
C MET A 87 4.80 -2.81 -3.03
N ASN A 88 4.42 -2.12 -4.11
CA ASN A 88 5.30 -1.94 -5.27
C ASN A 88 6.45 -0.95 -5.00
N GLY A 89 6.47 -0.26 -3.86
CA GLY A 89 7.51 0.68 -3.48
C GLY A 89 7.23 2.11 -3.94
N PHE A 90 8.01 3.05 -3.38
CA PHE A 90 7.77 4.48 -3.56
C PHE A 90 7.96 4.96 -5.01
N SER A 91 8.98 4.44 -5.72
CA SER A 91 9.19 4.73 -7.15
C SER A 91 7.95 4.42 -7.99
N TYR A 92 7.30 3.28 -7.74
CA TYR A 92 6.07 2.91 -8.44
C TYR A 92 4.94 3.91 -8.16
N VAL A 93 4.74 4.29 -6.89
CA VAL A 93 3.66 5.23 -6.55
C VAL A 93 3.92 6.62 -7.15
N LEU A 94 5.18 7.07 -7.22
CA LEU A 94 5.55 8.29 -7.95
C LEU A 94 5.28 8.16 -9.45
N SER A 95 5.50 6.98 -10.04
CA SER A 95 5.31 6.79 -11.48
C SER A 95 3.87 7.02 -11.94
N LEU A 96 2.91 6.84 -11.04
CA LEU A 96 1.50 7.09 -11.32
C LEU A 96 1.19 8.57 -11.56
N SER A 97 1.96 9.47 -10.93
CA SER A 97 1.86 10.92 -11.14
C SER A 97 2.79 11.42 -12.24
N LEU A 98 3.99 10.81 -12.38
CA LEU A 98 5.03 11.30 -13.29
C LEU A 98 4.94 10.69 -14.70
N GLY A 99 4.23 9.58 -14.87
CA GLY A 99 4.14 8.82 -16.13
C GLY A 99 5.34 7.90 -16.39
N GLU A 100 6.39 7.96 -15.58
CA GLU A 100 7.56 7.09 -15.63
C GLU A 100 8.05 6.75 -14.22
N GLU A 101 8.68 5.58 -14.03
CA GLU A 101 9.19 5.15 -12.72
C GLU A 101 10.56 5.78 -12.44
N PRO A 102 10.67 6.74 -11.50
CA PRO A 102 11.93 7.40 -11.21
C PRO A 102 12.90 6.45 -10.51
N ARG A 103 14.19 6.62 -10.81
CA ARG A 103 15.26 6.00 -10.05
C ARG A 103 15.48 6.82 -8.78
N LEU A 104 15.28 6.18 -7.63
CA LEU A 104 15.58 6.74 -6.32
C LEU A 104 16.85 6.05 -5.82
N ALA A 105 17.94 6.80 -5.71
CA ALA A 105 19.20 6.32 -5.14
C ALA A 105 19.24 6.57 -3.62
N VAL A 106 18.67 7.69 -3.17
CA VAL A 106 18.61 8.11 -1.76
C VAL A 106 17.27 8.74 -1.41
N ALA A 107 16.99 8.86 -0.10
CA ALA A 107 15.78 9.47 0.44
C ALA A 107 15.59 10.92 -0.05
N GLU A 108 16.67 11.68 -0.16
CA GLU A 108 16.68 13.08 -0.61
C GLU A 108 16.17 13.23 -2.06
N ASP A 109 16.30 12.19 -2.90
CA ASP A 109 15.78 12.21 -4.27
C ASP A 109 14.26 12.37 -4.26
N VAL A 110 13.57 11.81 -3.26
CA VAL A 110 12.11 11.89 -3.13
C VAL A 110 11.67 13.33 -2.89
N GLU A 111 12.26 14.01 -1.90
CA GLU A 111 11.87 15.39 -1.59
C GLU A 111 12.13 16.31 -2.79
N SER A 112 13.28 16.16 -3.44
CA SER A 112 13.61 16.93 -4.65
C SER A 112 12.58 16.72 -5.76
N ILE A 113 12.19 15.47 -6.03
CA ILE A 113 11.17 15.15 -7.04
C ILE A 113 9.82 15.77 -6.66
N LEU A 114 9.40 15.65 -5.39
CA LEU A 114 8.13 16.22 -4.93
C LEU A 114 8.09 17.73 -5.14
N ARG A 115 9.16 18.44 -4.79
CA ARG A 115 9.25 19.90 -4.98
C ARG A 115 9.31 20.30 -6.44
N GLN A 116 9.99 19.52 -7.28
CA GLN A 116 10.16 19.84 -8.69
C GLN A 116 8.88 19.64 -9.51
N HIS A 117 8.11 18.60 -9.19
CA HIS A 117 6.96 18.17 -10.00
C HIS A 117 5.60 18.48 -9.38
N GLY A 118 5.56 18.84 -8.10
CA GLY A 118 4.31 19.02 -7.37
C GLY A 118 4.07 20.42 -6.84
N GLU A 119 2.82 20.62 -6.44
CA GLU A 119 2.39 21.81 -5.70
C GLU A 119 2.50 21.53 -4.20
N VAL A 120 3.29 22.36 -3.51
CA VAL A 120 3.47 22.28 -2.05
C VAL A 120 2.21 22.79 -1.36
N LEU A 121 1.54 21.91 -0.62
CA LEU A 121 0.32 22.24 0.12
C LEU A 121 0.62 22.60 1.57
N TYR A 122 1.63 21.97 2.16
CA TYR A 122 2.05 22.21 3.53
C TYR A 122 3.53 21.87 3.69
N GLU A 123 4.24 22.73 4.42
CA GLU A 123 5.62 22.52 4.80
C GLU A 123 5.84 23.04 6.23
N LYS A 124 6.24 22.13 7.12
CA LYS A 124 6.63 22.48 8.48
C LYS A 124 7.53 21.40 9.07
N ASP A 125 8.58 21.84 9.75
CA ASP A 125 9.61 20.96 10.31
C ASP A 125 10.14 20.03 9.20
N GLU A 126 10.15 18.72 9.40
CA GLU A 126 10.58 17.74 8.38
C GLU A 126 9.40 17.28 7.47
N THR A 127 8.22 17.86 7.64
CA THR A 127 6.99 17.41 6.97
C THR A 127 6.72 18.25 5.74
N LEU A 128 6.85 17.61 4.58
CA LEU A 128 6.42 18.15 3.29
C LEU A 128 5.18 17.41 2.83
N LEU A 129 4.12 18.13 2.48
CA LEU A 129 2.92 17.62 1.82
C LEU A 129 2.79 18.28 0.46
N VAL A 130 2.73 17.44 -0.57
CA VAL A 130 2.70 17.86 -1.97
C VAL A 130 1.60 17.13 -2.71
N ILE A 131 0.99 17.79 -3.67
CA ILE A 131 0.10 17.16 -4.65
C ILE A 131 0.75 17.14 -6.03
N ILE A 132 0.69 16.00 -6.71
CA ILE A 132 1.11 15.85 -8.11
C ILE A 132 -0.06 15.21 -8.88
N GLY A 133 -0.75 16.01 -9.69
CA GLY A 133 -1.97 15.59 -10.38
C GLY A 133 -3.09 15.25 -9.40
N GLU A 134 -3.49 13.98 -9.34
CA GLU A 134 -4.56 13.48 -8.47
C GLU A 134 -4.06 12.85 -7.16
N TYR A 135 -2.74 12.74 -6.99
CA TYR A 135 -2.12 12.03 -5.87
C TYR A 135 -1.46 12.98 -4.88
N GLY A 136 -1.71 12.74 -3.59
CA GLY A 136 -1.05 13.42 -2.48
C GLY A 136 0.08 12.58 -1.89
N TYR A 137 1.21 13.24 -1.63
CA TYR A 137 2.43 12.66 -1.10
C TYR A 137 2.87 13.40 0.15
N SER A 138 3.40 12.65 1.11
CA SER A 138 4.00 13.22 2.31
C SER A 138 5.33 12.57 2.63
N THR A 139 6.32 13.36 3.04
CA THR A 139 7.60 12.80 3.54
C THR A 139 7.43 12.11 4.90
N HIS A 140 6.44 12.54 5.69
CA HIS A 140 6.18 12.02 7.04
C HIS A 140 4.68 11.84 7.31
N GLY A 141 4.36 10.98 8.28
CA GLY A 141 2.98 10.82 8.75
C GLY A 141 2.38 12.14 9.23
N LEU A 142 1.15 12.44 8.78
CA LEU A 142 0.41 13.67 9.12
C LEU A 142 -0.47 13.55 10.38
N TYR A 143 -0.54 12.35 10.99
CA TYR A 143 -1.35 12.13 12.18
C TYR A 143 -0.90 13.03 13.34
N GLY A 144 -1.81 13.84 13.86
CA GLY A 144 -1.52 14.82 14.91
C GLY A 144 -0.77 16.07 14.46
N LYS A 145 -0.39 16.18 13.17
CA LYS A 145 0.28 17.36 12.60
C LYS A 145 -0.66 18.33 11.92
N LEU A 146 -1.77 17.82 11.37
CA LEU A 146 -2.81 18.59 10.71
C LEU A 146 -4.18 18.26 11.31
N ASN A 147 -5.00 19.28 11.48
CA ASN A 147 -6.39 19.14 11.88
C ASN A 147 -7.27 18.90 10.65
N ARG A 148 -8.39 18.19 10.87
CA ARG A 148 -9.40 18.02 9.84
C ARG A 148 -9.98 19.39 9.45
N GLY A 149 -10.01 19.68 8.15
CA GLY A 149 -10.56 20.92 7.61
C GLY A 149 -9.57 22.07 7.51
N GLU A 150 -8.28 21.84 7.76
CA GLU A 150 -7.25 22.83 7.39
C GLU A 150 -7.26 23.07 5.87
N ALA A 151 -7.13 24.35 5.46
CA ALA A 151 -7.24 24.76 4.07
C ALA A 151 -6.23 24.05 3.15
N CYS A 152 -5.04 23.71 3.67
CA CYS A 152 -4.02 22.96 2.93
C CYS A 152 -4.47 21.55 2.52
N LEU A 153 -5.51 20.99 3.16
CA LEU A 153 -6.07 19.68 2.82
C LEU A 153 -7.18 19.75 1.78
N GLU A 154 -7.75 20.93 1.51
CA GLU A 154 -8.85 21.09 0.54
C GLU A 154 -8.52 20.54 -0.85
N PRO A 155 -7.31 20.74 -1.41
CA PRO A 155 -6.96 20.20 -2.73
C PRO A 155 -6.96 18.66 -2.78
N LEU A 156 -6.84 17.99 -1.64
CA LEU A 156 -6.81 16.53 -1.54
C LEU A 156 -8.21 15.91 -1.40
N LEU A 157 -9.23 16.70 -1.04
CA LEU A 157 -10.58 16.18 -0.81
C LEU A 157 -11.22 15.65 -2.10
N GLY A 158 -11.78 14.44 -2.04
CA GLY A 158 -12.51 13.82 -3.14
C GLY A 158 -11.64 13.35 -4.31
N ARG A 159 -10.32 13.57 -4.25
CA ARG A 159 -9.34 12.93 -5.13
C ARG A 159 -9.02 11.54 -4.60
N ALA A 160 -8.24 10.76 -5.35
CA ALA A 160 -7.68 9.49 -4.87
C ALA A 160 -6.61 9.74 -3.77
N SER A 161 -6.97 10.46 -2.71
CA SER A 161 -6.14 10.71 -1.53
C SER A 161 -6.16 9.44 -0.67
N SER A 162 -5.05 8.79 -0.33
CA SER A 162 -3.77 9.37 0.09
C SER A 162 -2.70 8.27 0.16
N PHE A 163 -1.49 8.53 -0.35
CA PHE A 163 -0.29 7.79 0.07
C PHE A 163 0.45 8.63 1.09
N LEU A 164 0.11 8.39 2.35
CA LEU A 164 0.79 8.94 3.51
C LEU A 164 1.69 7.85 4.07
N ARG A 165 2.91 7.70 3.54
CA ARG A 165 3.89 6.86 4.25
C ARG A 165 5.33 7.29 4.09
N ALA A 166 5.96 7.32 5.26
CA ALA A 166 7.27 7.83 5.58
C ALA A 166 8.40 7.07 4.86
N LEU A 167 9.43 7.82 4.49
CA LEU A 167 10.79 7.28 4.44
C LEU A 167 11.16 6.91 5.88
N GLN A 168 11.02 5.64 6.23
CA GLN A 168 11.79 5.07 7.33
C GLN A 168 12.80 4.13 6.70
N GLU A 169 14.06 4.55 6.75
CA GLU A 169 15.23 3.69 6.56
C GLU A 169 15.23 2.54 7.58
#